data_AF-A0A3N5JQM3-F1
#
_entry.id   AF-A0A3N5JQM3-F1
#
_cell.length_a   1.000
_cell.length_b   1.000
_cell.length_c   1.000
_cell.angle_alpha   90.00
_cell.angle_beta   90.00
_cell.angle_gamma   90.00
#
_symmetry.space_group_name_H-M   'P 1'
#
loop_
_entity.id
_entity.type
_entity.pdbx_description
1 polymer ?
#
loop_
_entity_poly.entity_id
_entity_poly.type
_entity_poly.pdbx_seq_one_letter_code
_entity_poly.pdbx_strand_id
1 'polypeptide(L)'
;AELAAAVRNYRPLLDEAFRQMGYPEGDFLQRLRAVIEEVLAAPEPRQPIRLVKPEAYYVYVDPELEALSAGQKALLRMGPANAARVKAWLAAFRDALANG
;
A
#
# COMPACT_ATOMS: atom_id res chain seq x y z
N ALA A 1 -5.63 -11.98 11.21
CA ALA A 1 -6.47 -11.83 12.41
C ALA A 1 -5.74 -11.04 13.51
N GLU A 2 -4.57 -11.52 13.99
CA GLU A 2 -3.83 -10.88 15.10
C GLU A 2 -3.41 -9.42 14.82
N LEU A 3 -2.86 -9.13 13.64
CA LEU A 3 -2.48 -7.75 13.29
C LEU A 3 -3.69 -6.79 13.27
N ALA A 4 -4.85 -7.23 12.77
CA ALA A 4 -6.05 -6.39 12.76
C ALA A 4 -6.55 -6.13 14.19
N ALA A 5 -6.45 -7.13 15.07
CA ALA A 5 -6.75 -6.95 16.49
C ALA A 5 -5.75 -5.98 17.16
N ALA A 6 -4.46 -6.09 16.85
CA ALA A 6 -3.46 -5.15 17.36
C ALA A 6 -3.73 -3.71 16.90
N VAL A 7 -4.04 -3.50 15.62
CA VAL A 7 -4.41 -2.16 15.10
C VAL A 7 -5.62 -1.58 15.84
N ARG A 8 -6.63 -2.39 16.16
CA ARG A 8 -7.78 -1.94 16.95
C ARG A 8 -7.42 -1.63 18.40
N ASN A 9 -6.70 -2.55 19.06
CA ASN A 9 -6.35 -2.42 20.48
C ASN A 9 -5.45 -1.20 20.73
N TYR A 10 -4.55 -0.89 19.79
CA TYR A 10 -3.63 0.25 19.89
C TYR A 10 -4.13 1.49 19.14
N ARG A 11 -5.40 1.52 18.71
CA ARG A 11 -5.94 2.61 17.90
C ARG A 11 -5.72 4.01 18.50
N PRO A 12 -5.96 4.25 19.81
CA PRO A 12 -5.72 5.57 20.40
C PRO A 12 -4.26 6.04 20.27
N LEU A 13 -3.29 5.13 20.48
CA LEU A 13 -1.87 5.43 20.37
C LEU A 13 -1.45 5.64 18.91
N LEU A 14 -2.03 4.88 17.98
CA LEU A 14 -1.79 5.04 16.55
C LEU A 14 -2.31 6.39 16.05
N ASP A 15 -3.51 6.82 16.47
CA ASP A 15 -4.06 8.13 16.12
C ASP A 15 -3.25 9.27 16.75
N GLU A 16 -2.80 9.13 17.99
CA GLU A 16 -1.92 10.11 18.63
C GLU A 16 -0.60 10.26 17.87
N ALA A 17 0.10 9.16 17.58
CA ALA A 17 1.34 9.18 16.82
C ALA A 17 1.11 9.73 15.40
N PHE A 18 0.00 9.39 14.75
CA PHE A 18 -0.35 9.91 13.44
C PHE A 18 -0.57 11.43 13.47
N ARG A 19 -1.26 11.94 14.48
CA ARG A 19 -1.45 13.39 14.67
C ARG A 19 -0.14 14.13 14.93
N GLN A 20 0.77 13.54 15.70
CA GLN A 20 2.10 14.09 15.96
C GLN A 20 2.96 14.23 14.69
N MET A 21 2.66 13.50 13.61
CA MET A 21 3.32 13.66 12.30
C MET A 21 2.80 14.86 11.48
N GLY A 22 1.92 15.69 12.04
CA GLY A 22 1.38 16.88 11.38
C GLY A 22 0.00 16.67 10.73
N TYR A 23 -0.73 15.63 11.13
CA TYR A 23 -2.10 15.36 10.70
C TYR A 23 -3.07 15.61 11.86
N PRO A 24 -3.36 16.85 12.29
CA PRO A 24 -3.98 17.16 13.58
C PRO A 24 -5.35 16.51 13.82
N GLU A 25 -6.14 16.32 12.77
CA GLU A 25 -7.44 15.63 12.80
C GLU A 25 -7.36 14.22 12.18
N GLY A 26 -6.16 13.64 12.15
CA GLY A 26 -5.87 12.41 11.44
C GLY A 26 -6.45 11.16 12.13
N ASP A 27 -7.25 10.41 11.37
CA ASP A 27 -7.68 9.05 11.71
C ASP A 27 -6.72 8.04 11.05
N PHE A 28 -5.91 7.35 11.86
CA PHE A 28 -4.92 6.40 11.37
C PHE A 28 -5.56 5.21 10.66
N LEU A 29 -6.66 4.67 11.19
CA LEU A 29 -7.31 3.50 10.60
C LEU A 29 -7.95 3.82 9.24
N GLN A 30 -8.56 5.00 9.13
CA GLN A 30 -9.11 5.50 7.87
C GLN A 30 -7.98 5.68 6.87
N ARG A 31 -6.86 6.29 7.28
CA ARG A 31 -5.67 6.42 6.42
C ARG A 31 -5.14 5.06 5.98
N LEU A 32 -4.99 4.11 6.91
CA LEU A 32 -4.52 2.75 6.64
C LEU A 32 -5.41 2.04 5.63
N ARG A 33 -6.73 2.07 5.81
CA ARG A 33 -7.70 1.49 4.86
C ARG A 33 -7.59 2.13 3.48
N ALA A 34 -7.47 3.46 3.42
CA ALA A 34 -7.31 4.17 2.16
C ALA A 34 -6.02 3.77 1.41
N VAL A 35 -4.90 3.62 2.12
CA VAL A 35 -3.65 3.10 1.52
C VAL A 35 -3.83 1.68 1.01
N ILE A 36 -4.48 0.79 1.78
CA ILE A 36 -4.69 -0.59 1.36
C ILE A 36 -5.51 -0.64 0.06
N GLU A 37 -6.59 0.14 -0.04
CA GLU A 37 -7.40 0.25 -1.26
C GLU A 37 -6.59 0.78 -2.45
N GLU A 38 -5.82 1.86 -2.26
CA GLU A 38 -4.94 2.41 -3.29
C GLU A 38 -3.94 1.37 -3.82
N VAL A 39 -3.32 0.60 -2.92
CA VAL A 39 -2.36 -0.45 -3.27
C VAL A 39 -3.04 -1.64 -3.96
N LEU A 40 -4.23 -2.05 -3.49
CA LEU A 40 -5.02 -3.11 -4.14
C LEU A 40 -5.43 -2.73 -5.56
N ALA A 41 -5.67 -1.45 -5.82
CA ALA A 41 -5.98 -0.89 -7.13
C ALA A 41 -4.78 -0.84 -8.10
N ALA A 42 -3.60 -1.35 -7.72
CA ALA A 42 -2.44 -1.39 -8.61
C ALA A 42 -2.74 -2.16 -9.92
N PRO A 43 -2.38 -1.60 -11.08
CA PRO A 43 -2.63 -2.22 -12.38
C PRO A 43 -1.80 -3.50 -12.58
N GLU A 44 -2.17 -4.29 -13.58
CA GLU A 44 -1.45 -5.49 -14.01
C GLU A 44 -0.93 -5.31 -15.45
N PRO A 45 0.17 -4.55 -15.63
CA PRO A 45 0.71 -4.28 -16.96
C PRO A 45 1.26 -5.54 -17.61
N ARG A 46 1.23 -5.55 -18.95
CA ARG A 46 1.85 -6.61 -19.75
C ARG A 46 3.35 -6.70 -19.46
N GLN A 47 3.85 -7.93 -19.36
CA GLN A 47 5.25 -8.21 -19.12
C GLN A 47 6.00 -8.39 -20.45
N PRO A 48 7.31 -8.04 -20.52
CA PRO A 48 8.11 -7.41 -19.47
C PRO A 48 7.88 -5.89 -19.37
N ILE A 49 7.90 -5.34 -18.15
CA ILE A 49 7.86 -3.89 -17.94
C ILE A 49 9.24 -3.30 -18.26
N ARG A 50 9.28 -2.26 -19.10
CA ARG A 50 10.54 -1.60 -19.49
C ARG A 50 10.99 -0.59 -18.43
N LEU A 51 12.28 -0.65 -18.10
CA LEU A 51 12.95 0.25 -17.17
C LEU A 51 14.11 0.98 -17.86
N VAL A 52 14.39 2.20 -17.42
CA VAL A 52 15.61 2.93 -17.75
C VAL A 52 16.30 3.38 -16.46
N LYS A 53 17.61 3.59 -16.54
CA LYS A 53 18.43 4.05 -15.40
C LYS A 53 19.06 5.40 -15.75
N PRO A 54 18.34 6.52 -15.53
CA PRO A 54 18.87 7.85 -15.80
C PRO A 54 20.03 8.20 -14.86
N GLU A 55 19.98 7.76 -13.58
CA GLU A 55 21.04 8.01 -12.58
C GLU A 55 21.16 6.83 -11.57
N ALA A 56 21.00 7.08 -10.27
CA ALA A 56 21.17 6.07 -9.22
C ALA A 56 20.05 4.99 -9.19
N TYR A 57 18.87 5.29 -9.76
CA TYR A 57 17.67 4.45 -9.64
C TYR A 57 17.09 4.05 -11.01
N TYR A 58 16.40 2.91 -11.03
CA TYR A 58 15.60 2.46 -12.16
C TYR A 58 14.19 3.07 -12.10
N VAL A 59 13.78 3.68 -13.21
CA VAL A 59 12.43 4.23 -13.42
C VAL A 59 11.71 3.48 -14.54
N TYR A 60 10.38 3.45 -14.48
CA TYR A 60 9.54 2.95 -15.55
C TYR A 60 9.64 3.87 -16.77
N VAL A 61 9.75 3.25 -17.95
CA VAL A 61 9.70 3.99 -19.22
C VAL A 61 8.29 4.51 -19.47
N ASP A 62 7.28 3.75 -19.04
CA ASP A 62 5.88 4.14 -19.14
C ASP A 62 5.57 5.22 -18.07
N PRO A 63 5.18 6.44 -18.48
CA PRO A 63 4.92 7.53 -17.55
C PRO A 63 3.70 7.25 -16.65
N GLU A 64 2.72 6.47 -17.10
CA GLU A 64 1.57 6.11 -16.27
C GLU A 64 2.00 5.16 -15.14
N LEU A 65 2.91 4.21 -15.43
CA LEU A 65 3.47 3.32 -14.42
C LEU A 65 4.42 4.06 -13.45
N GLU A 66 5.17 5.06 -13.94
CA GLU A 66 6.06 5.85 -13.08
C GLU A 66 5.29 6.80 -12.15
N ALA A 67 4.12 7.29 -12.58
CA ALA A 67 3.24 8.15 -11.79
C ALA A 67 2.48 7.41 -10.68
N LEU A 68 2.48 6.08 -10.69
CA LEU A 68 1.84 5.27 -9.64
C LEU A 68 2.40 5.56 -8.25
N SER A 69 1.57 5.33 -7.23
CA SER A 69 1.99 5.50 -5.84
C SER A 69 3.14 4.56 -5.48
N ALA A 70 3.90 4.90 -4.44
CA ALA A 70 5.04 4.08 -4.02
C ALA A 70 4.63 2.63 -3.72
N GLY A 71 3.45 2.42 -3.11
CA GLY A 71 2.92 1.09 -2.82
C GLY A 71 2.50 0.32 -4.08
N GLN A 72 1.87 0.98 -5.04
CA GLN A 72 1.55 0.37 -6.34
C GLN A 72 2.83 0.00 -7.11
N LYS A 73 3.83 0.90 -7.15
CA LYS A 73 5.14 0.60 -7.77
C LYS A 73 5.87 -0.54 -7.05
N ALA A 74 5.71 -0.70 -5.73
CA ALA A 74 6.26 -1.83 -4.99
C ALA A 74 5.64 -3.17 -5.44
N LEU A 75 4.33 -3.23 -5.66
CA LEU A 75 3.66 -4.41 -6.23
C LEU A 75 4.18 -4.75 -7.63
N LEU A 76 4.38 -3.74 -8.48
CA LEU A 76 4.94 -3.97 -9.82
C LEU A 76 6.38 -4.52 -9.75
N ARG A 77 7.23 -3.96 -8.87
CA ARG A 77 8.64 -4.35 -8.75
C ARG A 77 8.86 -5.77 -8.22
N MET A 78 7.92 -6.32 -7.46
CA MET A 78 8.03 -7.71 -6.96
C MET A 78 7.58 -8.78 -7.96
N GLY A 79 6.99 -8.37 -9.10
CA GLY A 79 6.49 -9.27 -10.14
C GLY A 79 5.11 -9.87 -9.86
N PRO A 80 4.41 -10.39 -10.90
CA PRO A 80 2.99 -10.73 -10.82
C PRO A 80 2.66 -11.80 -9.77
N ALA A 81 3.51 -12.82 -9.62
CA ALA A 81 3.30 -13.88 -8.65
C ALA A 81 3.34 -13.37 -7.19
N ASN A 82 4.30 -12.50 -6.85
CA ASN A 82 4.40 -11.93 -5.51
C ASN A 82 3.31 -10.86 -5.29
N ALA A 83 3.03 -10.05 -6.31
CA ALA A 83 1.96 -9.06 -6.26
C ALA A 83 0.61 -9.72 -5.94
N ALA A 84 0.27 -10.84 -6.59
CA ALA A 84 -0.95 -11.58 -6.31
C ALA A 84 -1.03 -12.07 -4.86
N ARG A 85 0.08 -12.60 -4.31
CA ARG A 85 0.15 -13.05 -2.91
C ARG A 85 -0.04 -11.89 -1.92
N VAL A 86 0.60 -10.75 -2.18
CA VAL A 86 0.47 -9.55 -1.34
C VAL A 86 -0.94 -8.95 -1.46
N LYS A 87 -1.52 -8.85 -2.66
CA LYS A 87 -2.90 -8.39 -2.87
C LYS A 87 -3.90 -9.27 -2.12
N ALA A 88 -3.78 -10.60 -2.20
CA ALA A 88 -4.65 -11.53 -1.48
C ALA A 88 -4.57 -11.32 0.04
N TRP A 89 -3.36 -11.16 0.58
CA TRP A 89 -3.17 -10.87 1.99
C TRP A 89 -3.73 -9.51 2.40
N LEU A 90 -3.51 -8.45 1.60
CA LEU A 90 -4.02 -7.10 1.85
C LEU A 90 -5.55 -7.07 1.86
N ALA A 91 -6.20 -7.78 0.93
CA ALA A 91 -7.66 -7.91 0.90
C ALA A 91 -8.18 -8.60 2.18
N ALA A 92 -7.59 -9.73 2.57
CA ALA A 92 -7.96 -10.40 3.82
C ALA A 92 -7.70 -9.53 5.06
N PHE A 93 -6.63 -8.74 5.06
CA PHE A 93 -6.31 -7.83 6.15
C PHE A 93 -7.31 -6.68 6.23
N ARG A 94 -7.69 -6.07 5.10
CA ARG A 94 -8.75 -5.06 5.04
C ARG A 94 -10.06 -5.58 5.61
N ASP A 95 -10.48 -6.77 5.19
CA ASP A 95 -11.74 -7.35 5.64
C ASP A 95 -11.69 -7.63 7.16
N ALA A 96 -10.54 -8.07 7.67
CA ALA A 96 -10.32 -8.26 9.11
C ALA A 96 -10.31 -6.95 9.91
N LEU A 97 -10.00 -5.81 9.29
CA LEU A 97 -10.14 -4.48 9.91
C LEU A 97 -11.62 -4.07 10.01
N ALA A 98 -12.47 -4.46 9.04
CA ALA A 98 -13.90 -4.11 8.99
C ALA A 98 -14.78 -4.88 9.98
N ASN A 99 -14.43 -6.12 10.28
CA ASN A 99 -15.25 -7.04 11.09
C ASN A 99 -14.87 -7.06 12.58
N GLY A 100 -14.63 -5.91 13.20
CA GLY A 100 -14.19 -5.85 14.61
C GLY A 100 -14.75 -4.65 15.35
#